data_AF-A0A2V5RMH3-F1
#
_entry.id   AF-A0A2V5RMH3-F1
#
_cell.length_a   1.000
_cell.length_b   1.000
_cell.length_c   1.000
_cell.angle_alpha   90.00
_cell.angle_beta   90.00
_cell.angle_gamma   90.00
#
_symmetry.space_group_name_H-M   'P 1'
#
loop_
_entity.id
_entity.type
_entity.pdbx_description
1 polymer ?
#
loop_
_entity_poly.entity_id
_entity_poly.type
_entity_poly.pdbx_seq_one_letter_code
_entity_poly.pdbx_strand_id
1 'polypeptide(L)'
;MSQHNTVQKDSSSAIAAQTIPQGADPFNQTPDTHLQGAESFSRLKVWNKTGKDNLVRHKSGRYYARVFANGKDVWKSLKTSHYSVAQARLAEFLKEHRQRVSKGGGGKDSSISAKMTFGEAATSHLRDLDDNVKIKPRTRAYYRERLRALEKSWPNLCRIEIRKITSGDCKAWAGRYGRVAAPTNYNNTVALLRHVFAVAV
;
A
#
# COMPACT_ATOMS: atom_id res chain seq x y z
N MET A 1 -43.59 42.53 -22.46
CA MET A 1 -44.59 43.07 -21.50
C MET A 1 -44.87 41.94 -20.53
N SER A 2 -44.61 41.94 -19.23
CA SER A 2 -44.14 42.88 -18.19
C SER A 2 -43.46 42.00 -17.13
N GLN A 3 -42.24 42.27 -16.66
CA GLN A 3 -41.93 43.11 -15.49
C GLN A 3 -42.92 42.91 -14.32
N HIS A 4 -42.47 42.29 -13.23
CA HIS A 4 -42.80 42.76 -11.88
C HIS A 4 -41.67 42.42 -10.90
N ASN A 5 -41.23 43.48 -10.24
CA ASN A 5 -40.18 43.63 -9.24
C ASN A 5 -40.86 44.27 -8.01
N THR A 6 -40.54 43.82 -6.80
CA THR A 6 -40.74 44.50 -5.48
C THR A 6 -39.85 43.74 -4.47
N VAL A 7 -38.76 44.23 -3.87
CA VAL A 7 -38.42 45.45 -3.08
C VAL A 7 -38.86 45.40 -1.60
N GLN A 8 -37.86 45.06 -0.76
CA GLN A 8 -37.37 45.67 0.50
C GLN A 8 -38.12 45.71 1.85
N LYS A 9 -37.24 45.64 2.88
CA LYS A 9 -37.14 46.35 4.19
C LYS A 9 -37.38 45.47 5.42
N ASP A 10 -36.71 45.63 6.56
CA ASP A 10 -35.45 46.27 7.00
C ASP A 10 -35.34 45.98 8.52
N SER A 11 -34.15 46.16 9.09
CA SER A 11 -33.84 46.49 10.50
C SER A 11 -33.65 45.33 11.51
N SER A 12 -32.81 45.40 12.55
CA SER A 12 -31.61 46.18 12.95
C SER A 12 -31.30 45.78 14.41
N SER A 13 -30.06 46.02 14.90
CA SER A 13 -29.51 46.06 16.29
C SER A 13 -28.26 45.13 16.44
N ALA A 14 -27.00 45.58 16.36
CA ALA A 14 -26.15 46.36 17.29
C ALA A 14 -25.99 45.70 18.68
N ILE A 15 -24.79 45.51 19.28
CA ILE A 15 -23.94 46.55 19.94
C ILE A 15 -22.53 46.01 20.35
N ALA A 16 -21.53 46.90 20.20
CA ALA A 16 -20.25 47.18 20.90
C ALA A 16 -19.06 46.20 21.02
N ALA A 17 -17.92 46.74 20.55
CA ALA A 17 -16.54 46.37 20.87
C ALA A 17 -15.95 47.31 21.95
N GLN A 18 -14.94 46.84 22.69
CA GLN A 18 -14.10 47.68 23.57
C GLN A 18 -12.62 47.24 23.54
N THR A 19 -11.75 48.22 23.71
CA THR A 19 -10.33 48.31 23.28
C THR A 19 -9.46 48.77 24.47
N ILE A 20 -8.36 48.03 24.77
CA ILE A 20 -6.95 48.43 25.15
C ILE A 20 -6.74 49.32 26.42
N PRO A 21 -5.70 49.11 27.29
CA PRO A 21 -4.29 49.39 26.95
C PRO A 21 -3.11 48.61 27.57
N GLN A 22 -1.97 48.82 26.90
CA GLN A 22 -0.58 48.44 27.22
C GLN A 22 0.01 49.25 28.39
N GLY A 23 1.03 48.69 29.07
CA GLY A 23 1.94 49.37 30.00
C GLY A 23 3.27 48.61 30.10
N ALA A 24 4.37 49.35 30.18
CA ALA A 24 5.75 48.99 29.82
C ALA A 24 6.66 48.44 30.97
N ASP A 25 7.85 47.97 30.54
CA ASP A 25 9.14 47.57 31.18
C ASP A 25 9.59 48.37 32.44
N PRO A 26 10.67 48.03 33.25
CA PRO A 26 11.93 47.36 32.86
C PRO A 26 12.71 46.54 33.94
N PHE A 27 13.82 45.91 33.51
CA PHE A 27 15.04 45.50 34.25
C PHE A 27 15.02 45.51 35.80
N ASN A 28 15.23 44.34 36.42
CA ASN A 28 16.11 44.27 37.60
C ASN A 28 16.92 42.96 37.63
N GLN A 29 18.15 43.13 38.10
CA GLN A 29 19.32 42.26 38.02
C GLN A 29 19.22 41.02 38.94
N THR A 30 19.81 39.90 38.51
CA THR A 30 20.38 38.87 39.40
C THR A 30 21.69 39.42 40.01
N PRO A 31 22.08 39.07 41.25
CA PRO A 31 22.56 37.72 41.64
C PRO A 31 22.05 37.33 43.06
N ASP A 32 22.13 36.15 43.65
CA ASP A 32 23.14 35.09 43.68
C ASP A 32 22.49 33.79 44.21
N THR A 33 22.90 32.66 43.64
CA THR A 33 23.25 31.40 44.31
C THR A 33 22.52 30.97 45.61
N HIS A 34 21.67 29.94 45.55
CA HIS A 34 21.93 28.63 46.22
C HIS A 34 20.82 27.57 45.97
N LEU A 35 21.30 26.35 45.70
CA LEU A 35 20.65 25.02 45.86
C LEU A 35 19.73 24.48 44.74
N GLN A 36 20.38 23.75 43.82
CA GLN A 36 20.11 22.35 43.42
C GLN A 36 18.67 21.81 43.42
N GLY A 37 18.28 21.23 42.28
CA GLY A 37 17.39 20.07 42.27
C GLY A 37 16.14 20.16 41.40
N ALA A 38 16.14 20.84 40.26
CA ALA A 38 15.10 20.64 39.26
C ALA A 38 15.39 19.35 38.48
N GLU A 39 15.03 18.19 39.04
CA GLU A 39 14.88 16.98 38.25
C GLU A 39 13.84 17.26 37.17
N SER A 40 14.33 17.49 35.95
CA SER A 40 13.48 17.53 34.77
C SER A 40 12.91 16.13 34.58
N PHE A 41 11.72 15.89 35.12
CA PHE A 41 10.79 14.87 34.61
C PHE A 41 10.30 15.33 33.24
N SER A 42 11.26 15.50 32.33
CA SER A 42 11.02 15.57 30.90
C SER A 42 10.17 14.36 30.58
N ARG A 43 8.97 14.61 30.05
CA ARG A 43 8.07 13.57 29.53
C ARG A 43 8.91 12.61 28.69
N LEU A 44 9.32 11.48 29.27
CA LEU A 44 10.34 10.63 28.69
C LEU A 44 9.79 10.15 27.35
N LYS A 45 10.35 10.71 26.27
CA LYS A 45 9.93 10.35 24.92
C LYS A 45 10.13 8.85 24.80
N VAL A 46 9.03 8.13 24.55
CA VAL A 46 9.01 6.65 24.54
C VAL A 46 10.07 6.08 23.59
N TRP A 47 10.42 6.85 22.56
CA TRP A 47 11.42 6.52 21.54
C TRP A 47 12.53 7.57 21.49
N ASN A 48 13.75 7.13 21.76
CA ASN A 48 14.96 7.94 21.61
C ASN A 48 15.63 7.61 20.27
N LYS A 49 16.02 8.66 19.53
CA LYS A 49 16.83 8.51 18.33
C LYS A 49 18.24 8.06 18.73
N THR A 50 18.87 7.29 17.86
CA THR A 50 20.29 6.92 18.03
C THR A 50 21.11 7.60 16.95
N GLY A 51 22.44 7.61 17.08
CA GLY A 51 23.35 8.15 16.06
C GLY A 51 23.42 7.31 14.78
N LYS A 52 22.68 6.19 14.70
CA LYS A 52 22.64 5.31 13.53
C LYS A 52 21.25 5.33 12.90
N ASP A 53 21.21 5.47 11.59
CA ASP A 53 19.97 5.44 10.82
C ASP A 53 19.24 4.11 11.00
N ASN A 54 17.90 4.18 10.96
CA ASN A 54 17.01 3.03 11.11
C ASN A 54 17.13 2.31 12.47
N LEU A 55 17.80 2.91 13.47
CA LEU A 55 17.96 2.37 14.82
C LEU A 55 17.35 3.32 15.86
N VAL A 56 16.39 2.80 16.63
CA VAL A 56 15.71 3.54 17.69
C VAL A 56 15.78 2.79 19.01
N ARG A 57 15.87 3.54 20.12
CA ARG A 57 15.92 2.98 21.47
C ARG A 57 14.61 3.26 22.19
N HIS A 58 13.96 2.21 22.68
CA HIS A 58 12.77 2.35 23.51
C HIS A 58 13.14 2.81 24.94
N LYS A 59 12.19 3.41 25.67
CA LYS A 59 12.38 3.76 27.10
C LYS A 59 12.82 2.59 27.99
N SER A 60 12.45 1.35 27.63
CA SER A 60 12.88 0.12 28.32
C SER A 60 14.32 -0.28 28.04
N GLY A 61 15.06 0.50 27.25
CA GLY A 61 16.46 0.27 26.91
C GLY A 61 16.72 -0.71 25.77
N ARG A 62 15.68 -1.32 25.20
CA ARG A 62 15.78 -2.23 24.05
C ARG A 62 15.87 -1.47 22.73
N TYR A 63 16.69 -1.98 21.81
CA TYR A 63 16.82 -1.45 20.45
C TYR A 63 15.82 -2.06 19.47
N TYR A 64 15.36 -1.22 18.54
CA TYR A 64 14.46 -1.57 17.45
C TYR A 64 15.02 -1.04 16.14
N ALA A 65 14.81 -1.81 15.08
CA ALA A 65 15.01 -1.35 13.72
C ALA A 65 13.71 -0.76 13.18
N ARG A 66 13.79 0.40 12.54
CA ARG A 66 12.68 1.07 11.85
C ARG A 66 13.05 1.20 10.38
N VAL A 67 12.26 0.62 9.49
CA VAL A 67 12.51 0.67 8.04
C VAL A 67 11.19 0.94 7.34
N PHE A 68 11.23 1.72 6.27
CA PHE A 68 10.07 1.96 5.42
C PHE A 68 10.10 1.00 4.23
N ALA A 69 9.02 0.24 4.03
CA ALA A 69 8.91 -0.74 2.96
C ALA A 69 7.46 -0.86 2.46
N ASN A 70 7.25 -0.88 1.15
CA ASN A 70 5.92 -1.03 0.52
C ASN A 70 4.86 -0.04 1.03
N GLY A 71 5.26 1.22 1.26
CA GLY A 71 4.35 2.25 1.77
C GLY A 71 3.99 2.09 3.25
N LYS A 72 4.63 1.17 3.98
CA LYS A 72 4.37 0.88 5.39
C LYS A 72 5.64 0.97 6.23
N ASP A 73 5.50 1.47 7.45
CA ASP A 73 6.56 1.46 8.47
C ASP A 73 6.67 0.06 9.09
N VAL A 74 7.82 -0.60 8.91
CA VAL A 74 8.14 -1.90 9.50
C VAL A 74 9.06 -1.70 10.70
N TRP A 75 8.60 -2.16 11.86
CA TRP A 75 9.33 -2.10 13.13
C TRP A 75 9.71 -3.50 13.57
N LYS A 76 10.99 -3.75 13.86
CA LYS A 76 11.48 -5.05 14.37
C LYS A 76 12.30 -4.86 15.64
N SER A 77 11.96 -5.58 16.71
CA SER A 77 12.78 -5.60 17.92
C SER A 77 14.09 -6.34 17.66
N LEU A 78 15.22 -5.71 17.97
CA LEU A 78 16.54 -6.34 17.87
C LEU A 78 16.88 -7.19 19.11
N LYS A 79 15.96 -7.27 20.10
CA LYS A 79 16.08 -8.08 21.32
C LYS A 79 17.43 -7.91 22.05
N THR A 80 17.95 -6.69 22.10
CA THR A 80 19.20 -6.36 22.80
C THR A 80 19.15 -4.97 23.39
N SER A 81 19.86 -4.77 24.51
CA SER A 81 20.09 -3.50 25.18
C SER A 81 21.50 -2.94 24.93
N HIS A 82 22.39 -3.72 24.31
CA HIS A 82 23.76 -3.30 23.99
C HIS A 82 23.85 -2.72 22.58
N TYR A 83 24.45 -1.53 22.47
CA TYR A 83 24.52 -0.77 21.21
C TYR A 83 25.28 -1.51 20.10
N SER A 84 26.47 -2.05 20.41
CA SER A 84 27.30 -2.76 19.42
C SER A 84 26.57 -4.00 18.85
N VAL A 85 25.90 -4.77 19.71
CA VAL A 85 25.08 -5.92 19.30
C VAL A 85 23.88 -5.48 18.47
N ALA A 86 23.25 -4.36 18.82
CA ALA A 86 22.14 -3.80 18.04
C ALA A 86 22.58 -3.39 16.63
N GLN A 87 23.77 -2.81 16.50
CA GLN A 87 24.36 -2.44 15.22
C GLN A 87 24.62 -3.65 14.32
N ALA A 88 25.15 -4.75 14.86
CA ALA A 88 25.35 -5.98 14.11
C ALA A 88 24.01 -6.60 13.65
N ARG A 89 23.04 -6.72 14.57
CA ARG A 89 21.70 -7.25 14.26
C ARG A 89 20.91 -6.37 13.30
N LEU A 90 21.13 -5.06 13.32
CA LEU A 90 20.55 -4.15 12.34
C LEU A 90 21.11 -4.41 10.94
N ALA A 91 22.42 -4.64 10.79
CA ALA A 91 23.01 -4.94 9.50
C ALA A 91 22.46 -6.25 8.92
N GLU A 92 22.33 -7.28 9.76
CA GLU A 92 21.70 -8.55 9.40
C GLU A 92 20.23 -8.34 9.01
N PHE A 93 19.47 -7.58 9.79
CA PHE A 93 18.08 -7.27 9.49
C PHE A 93 17.92 -6.48 8.19
N LEU A 94 18.79 -5.51 7.90
CA LEU A 94 18.76 -4.76 6.65
C LEU A 94 19.12 -5.66 5.46
N LYS A 95 20.05 -6.60 5.63
CA LYS A 95 20.38 -7.60 4.60
C LYS A 95 19.22 -8.55 4.35
N GLU A 96 18.62 -9.11 5.41
CA GLU A 96 17.44 -9.96 5.35
C GLU A 96 16.27 -9.20 4.71
N HIS A 97 16.03 -7.96 5.13
CA HIS A 97 14.97 -7.12 4.61
C HIS A 97 15.19 -6.77 3.14
N ARG A 98 16.41 -6.41 2.72
CA ARG A 98 16.75 -6.24 1.30
C ARG A 98 16.51 -7.53 0.54
N GLN A 99 16.98 -8.67 1.04
CA GLN A 99 16.77 -9.96 0.39
C GLN A 99 15.29 -10.36 0.31
N ARG A 100 14.47 -10.05 1.32
CA ARG A 100 13.03 -10.32 1.33
C ARG A 100 12.27 -9.36 0.42
N VAL A 101 12.66 -8.09 0.35
CA VAL A 101 12.14 -7.18 -0.68
C VAL A 101 12.53 -7.70 -2.07
N SER A 102 13.74 -8.22 -2.24
CA SER A 102 14.18 -8.88 -3.48
C SER A 102 13.51 -10.23 -3.76
N LYS A 103 12.94 -10.92 -2.76
CA LYS A 103 12.43 -12.31 -2.88
C LYS A 103 10.93 -12.48 -2.60
N GLY A 104 10.23 -11.46 -2.11
CA GLY A 104 8.87 -11.67 -1.59
C GLY A 104 8.13 -10.45 -1.05
N GLY A 105 8.46 -9.23 -1.49
CA GLY A 105 7.62 -8.10 -1.09
C GLY A 105 8.15 -6.74 -1.52
N GLY A 106 7.73 -6.31 -2.72
CA GLY A 106 7.85 -4.91 -3.12
C GLY A 106 8.60 -4.67 -4.41
N GLY A 107 8.09 -5.20 -5.53
CA GLY A 107 8.39 -4.66 -6.86
C GLY A 107 9.73 -5.08 -7.48
N LYS A 108 10.10 -6.37 -7.43
CA LYS A 108 11.23 -6.87 -8.22
C LYS A 108 11.20 -8.32 -8.71
N ASP A 109 10.06 -9.02 -8.63
CA ASP A 109 9.77 -10.17 -9.52
C ASP A 109 9.24 -9.70 -10.90
N SER A 110 9.21 -8.38 -11.09
CA SER A 110 8.83 -7.68 -12.31
C SER A 110 9.75 -7.95 -13.51
N SER A 111 10.85 -8.68 -13.41
CA SER A 111 11.68 -8.95 -14.60
C SER A 111 11.04 -10.00 -15.51
N ILE A 112 10.56 -11.10 -14.91
CA ILE A 112 9.91 -12.21 -15.62
C ILE A 112 8.39 -11.99 -15.63
N SER A 113 7.80 -11.56 -14.50
CA SER A 113 6.36 -11.26 -14.40
C SER A 113 5.96 -9.95 -15.14
N ALA A 114 6.80 -8.90 -15.16
CA ALA A 114 6.37 -7.65 -15.82
C ALA A 114 6.48 -7.65 -17.35
N LYS A 115 7.07 -8.69 -17.96
CA LYS A 115 7.01 -8.89 -19.41
C LYS A 115 6.08 -10.05 -19.80
N MET A 116 5.61 -10.85 -18.84
CA MET A 116 4.73 -11.96 -19.13
C MET A 116 3.42 -11.45 -19.76
N THR A 117 3.18 -11.92 -20.98
CA THR A 117 1.94 -11.71 -21.69
C THR A 117 0.85 -12.63 -21.15
N PHE A 118 -0.40 -12.26 -21.36
CA PHE A 118 -1.53 -13.11 -20.99
C PHE A 118 -1.44 -14.48 -21.68
N GLY A 119 -0.99 -14.54 -22.93
CA GLY A 119 -0.84 -15.79 -23.68
C GLY A 119 0.20 -16.73 -23.07
N GLU A 120 1.31 -16.19 -22.58
CA GLU A 120 2.34 -16.97 -21.88
C GLU A 120 1.81 -17.54 -20.56
N ALA A 121 1.13 -16.72 -19.74
CA ALA A 121 0.52 -17.22 -18.50
C ALA A 121 -0.58 -18.24 -18.77
N ALA A 122 -1.39 -18.04 -19.81
CA ALA A 122 -2.42 -19.00 -20.21
C ALA A 122 -1.80 -20.33 -20.64
N THR A 123 -0.66 -20.29 -21.35
CA THR A 123 0.08 -21.50 -21.73
C THR A 123 0.64 -22.22 -20.51
N SER A 124 1.22 -21.50 -19.55
CA SER A 124 1.68 -22.09 -18.28
C SER A 124 0.53 -22.74 -17.52
N HIS A 125 -0.62 -22.06 -17.40
CA HIS A 125 -1.80 -22.65 -16.77
C HIS A 125 -2.27 -23.93 -17.47
N LEU A 126 -2.28 -23.96 -18.80
CA LEU A 126 -2.65 -25.16 -19.55
C LEU A 126 -1.65 -26.31 -19.36
N ARG A 127 -0.34 -26.01 -19.25
CA ARG A 127 0.69 -26.99 -18.92
C ARG A 127 0.47 -27.57 -17.52
N ASP A 128 0.21 -26.73 -16.53
CA ASP A 128 -0.10 -27.18 -15.15
C ASP A 128 -1.33 -28.11 -15.13
N LEU A 129 -2.33 -27.84 -15.97
CA LEU A 129 -3.50 -28.71 -16.12
C LEU A 129 -3.16 -30.04 -16.77
N ASP A 130 -2.23 -30.07 -17.73
CA ASP A 130 -1.80 -31.29 -18.42
C ASP A 130 -0.91 -32.17 -17.53
N ASP A 131 0.00 -31.56 -16.78
CA ASP A 131 0.91 -32.24 -15.84
C ASP A 131 0.15 -32.84 -14.64
N ASN A 132 -1.02 -32.29 -14.33
CA ASN A 132 -1.86 -32.81 -13.26
C ASN A 132 -2.70 -34.01 -13.72
N VAL A 133 -2.15 -35.21 -13.47
CA VAL A 133 -2.77 -36.51 -13.79
C VAL A 133 -4.14 -36.73 -13.11
N LYS A 134 -4.45 -36.01 -12.03
CA LYS A 134 -5.74 -36.11 -11.32
C LYS A 134 -6.88 -35.40 -12.05
N ILE A 135 -6.57 -34.50 -12.97
CA ILE A 135 -7.58 -33.75 -13.72
C ILE A 135 -8.10 -34.63 -14.85
N LYS A 136 -9.43 -34.69 -15.00
CA LYS A 136 -10.06 -35.46 -16.08
C LYS A 136 -9.68 -34.87 -17.45
N PRO A 137 -9.43 -35.70 -18.48
CA PRO A 137 -9.14 -35.21 -19.84
C PRO A 137 -10.18 -34.23 -20.37
N ARG A 138 -11.46 -34.47 -20.09
CA ARG A 138 -12.56 -33.57 -20.49
C ARG A 138 -12.42 -32.16 -19.89
N THR A 139 -11.96 -32.05 -18.64
CA THR A 139 -11.75 -30.77 -17.97
C THR A 139 -10.61 -30.00 -18.62
N ARG A 140 -9.52 -30.68 -19.00
CA ARG A 140 -8.40 -30.05 -19.73
C ARG A 140 -8.84 -29.54 -21.10
N ALA A 141 -9.65 -30.32 -21.83
CA ALA A 141 -10.23 -29.88 -23.10
C ALA A 141 -11.19 -28.69 -22.90
N TYR A 142 -11.99 -28.71 -21.83
CA TYR A 142 -12.93 -27.65 -21.51
C TYR A 142 -12.23 -26.30 -21.28
N TYR A 143 -11.12 -26.27 -20.53
CA TYR A 143 -10.37 -25.03 -20.33
C TYR A 143 -9.73 -24.50 -21.61
N ARG A 144 -9.29 -25.37 -22.53
CA ARG A 144 -8.84 -24.95 -23.87
C ARG A 144 -9.97 -24.35 -24.70
N GLU A 145 -11.16 -24.92 -24.66
CA GLU A 145 -12.35 -24.33 -25.30
C GLU A 145 -12.69 -22.95 -24.70
N ARG A 146 -12.59 -22.81 -23.36
CA ARG A 146 -12.82 -21.52 -22.69
C ARG A 146 -11.77 -20.49 -23.07
N LEU A 147 -10.50 -20.86 -23.21
CA LEU A 147 -9.44 -19.96 -23.66
C LEU A 147 -9.71 -19.45 -25.09
N ARG A 148 -10.12 -20.33 -26.00
CA ARG A 148 -10.51 -19.94 -27.38
C ARG A 148 -11.70 -18.99 -27.38
N ALA A 149 -12.71 -19.24 -26.54
CA ALA A 149 -13.87 -18.36 -26.41
C ALA A 149 -13.49 -16.98 -25.82
N LEU A 150 -12.56 -16.96 -24.85
CA LEU A 150 -12.02 -15.74 -24.29
C LEU A 150 -11.27 -14.93 -25.36
N GLU A 151 -10.37 -15.56 -26.11
CA GLU A 151 -9.63 -14.89 -27.19
C GLU A 151 -10.54 -14.34 -28.29
N LYS A 152 -11.61 -15.07 -28.64
CA LYS A 152 -12.62 -14.61 -29.61
C LYS A 152 -13.41 -13.39 -29.10
N SER A 153 -13.73 -13.35 -27.81
CA SER A 153 -14.51 -12.26 -27.20
C SER A 153 -13.66 -11.07 -26.74
N TRP A 154 -12.36 -11.27 -26.58
CA TRP A 154 -11.36 -10.26 -26.27
C TRP A 154 -10.17 -10.36 -27.21
N PRO A 155 -10.29 -9.80 -28.43
CA PRO A 155 -9.22 -9.83 -29.41
C PRO A 155 -7.93 -9.20 -28.88
N ASN A 156 -6.79 -9.77 -29.26
CA ASN A 156 -5.44 -9.37 -28.84
C ASN A 156 -5.10 -9.56 -27.35
N LEU A 157 -6.01 -10.07 -26.51
CA LEU A 157 -5.74 -10.28 -25.09
C LEU A 157 -4.44 -11.04 -24.85
N CYS A 158 -4.20 -12.12 -25.60
CA CYS A 158 -3.01 -12.96 -25.49
C CYS A 158 -1.68 -12.20 -25.69
N ARG A 159 -1.70 -11.07 -26.40
CA ARG A 159 -0.50 -10.23 -26.68
C ARG A 159 -0.29 -9.15 -25.62
N ILE A 160 -1.27 -8.89 -24.76
CA ILE A 160 -1.19 -7.84 -23.74
C ILE A 160 -0.38 -8.37 -22.56
N GLU A 161 0.58 -7.58 -22.10
CA GLU A 161 1.30 -7.83 -20.84
C GLU A 161 0.31 -7.79 -19.67
N ILE A 162 0.38 -8.77 -18.75
CA ILE A 162 -0.61 -8.92 -17.68
C ILE A 162 -0.72 -7.66 -16.82
N ARG A 163 0.41 -6.98 -16.57
CA ARG A 163 0.47 -5.71 -15.83
C ARG A 163 -0.30 -4.55 -16.48
N LYS A 164 -0.53 -4.61 -17.80
CA LYS A 164 -1.26 -3.59 -18.55
C LYS A 164 -2.77 -3.82 -18.52
N ILE A 165 -3.22 -5.02 -18.11
CA ILE A 165 -4.63 -5.35 -17.99
C ILE A 165 -5.16 -4.76 -16.69
N THR A 166 -6.07 -3.80 -16.78
CA THR A 166 -6.65 -3.15 -15.61
C THR A 166 -7.95 -3.82 -15.17
N SER A 167 -8.40 -3.51 -13.95
CA SER A 167 -9.74 -3.91 -13.48
C SER A 167 -10.86 -3.33 -14.36
N GLY A 168 -10.64 -2.13 -14.92
CA GLY A 168 -11.57 -1.48 -15.85
C GLY A 168 -11.75 -2.30 -17.13
N ASP A 169 -10.64 -2.77 -17.72
CA ASP A 169 -10.67 -3.61 -18.92
C ASP A 169 -11.44 -4.92 -18.67
N CYS A 170 -11.17 -5.56 -17.53
CA CYS A 170 -11.85 -6.78 -17.11
C CYS A 170 -13.36 -6.57 -16.98
N LYS A 171 -13.80 -5.48 -16.33
CA LYS A 171 -15.23 -5.14 -16.17
C LYS A 171 -15.88 -4.82 -17.52
N ALA A 172 -15.20 -4.06 -18.36
CA ALA A 172 -15.69 -3.69 -19.68
C ALA A 172 -15.89 -4.92 -20.57
N TRP A 173 -14.92 -5.82 -20.61
CA TRP A 173 -15.05 -7.10 -21.32
C TRP A 173 -16.17 -7.96 -20.73
N ALA A 174 -16.20 -8.15 -19.41
CA ALA A 174 -17.20 -8.99 -18.74
C ALA A 174 -18.63 -8.50 -19.02
N GLY A 175 -18.86 -7.18 -19.00
CA GLY A 175 -20.16 -6.59 -19.32
C GLY A 175 -20.61 -6.83 -20.77
N ARG A 176 -19.69 -6.90 -21.74
CA ARG A 176 -20.01 -7.25 -23.14
C ARG A 176 -20.23 -8.75 -23.30
N TYR A 177 -19.33 -9.57 -22.74
CA TYR A 177 -19.37 -11.02 -22.86
C TYR A 177 -20.61 -11.62 -22.19
N GLY A 178 -21.02 -11.10 -21.03
CA GLY A 178 -22.21 -11.55 -20.31
C GLY A 178 -23.53 -11.35 -21.06
N ARG A 179 -23.58 -10.47 -22.08
CA ARG A 179 -24.79 -10.29 -22.92
C ARG A 179 -24.98 -11.39 -23.94
N VAL A 180 -23.91 -12.08 -24.31
CA VAL A 180 -23.91 -13.09 -25.39
C VAL A 180 -23.62 -14.49 -24.88
N ALA A 181 -22.95 -14.63 -23.74
CA ALA A 181 -22.58 -15.91 -23.16
C ALA A 181 -23.67 -16.42 -22.22
N ALA A 182 -23.97 -17.72 -22.30
CA ALA A 182 -24.78 -18.40 -21.29
C ALA A 182 -24.13 -18.28 -19.89
N PRO A 183 -24.90 -18.22 -18.79
CA PRO A 183 -24.36 -17.99 -17.44
C PRO A 183 -23.23 -18.93 -17.03
N THR A 184 -23.36 -20.23 -17.34
CA THR A 184 -22.32 -21.23 -17.07
C THR A 184 -21.03 -20.94 -17.83
N ASN A 185 -21.14 -20.58 -19.11
CA ASN A 185 -19.99 -20.23 -19.94
C ASN A 185 -19.33 -18.94 -19.46
N TYR A 186 -20.13 -17.94 -19.09
CA TYR A 186 -19.64 -16.70 -18.50
C TYR A 186 -18.81 -16.99 -17.24
N ASN A 187 -19.40 -17.68 -16.26
CA ASN A 187 -18.74 -17.97 -14.98
C ASN A 187 -17.44 -18.75 -15.17
N ASN A 188 -17.45 -19.78 -16.00
CA ASN A 188 -16.26 -20.61 -16.25
C ASN A 188 -15.17 -19.87 -17.03
N THR A 189 -15.54 -18.94 -17.92
CA THR A 189 -14.55 -18.11 -18.64
C THR A 189 -13.93 -17.07 -17.70
N VAL A 190 -14.71 -16.48 -16.80
CA VAL A 190 -14.18 -15.58 -15.76
C VAL A 190 -13.31 -16.35 -14.75
N ALA A 191 -13.69 -17.58 -14.40
CA ALA A 191 -12.86 -18.45 -13.57
C ALA A 191 -11.50 -18.73 -14.22
N LEU A 192 -11.49 -19.10 -15.51
CA LEU A 192 -10.25 -19.25 -16.28
C LEU A 192 -9.41 -17.97 -16.26
N LEU A 193 -10.02 -16.79 -16.50
CA LEU A 193 -9.32 -15.52 -16.47
C LEU A 193 -8.60 -15.29 -15.13
N ARG A 194 -9.25 -15.62 -14.01
CA ARG A 194 -8.65 -15.54 -12.67
C ARG A 194 -7.50 -16.53 -12.48
N HIS A 195 -7.65 -17.77 -12.95
CA HIS A 195 -6.58 -18.77 -12.87
C HIS A 195 -5.34 -18.34 -13.63
N VAL A 196 -5.52 -17.77 -14.83
CA VAL A 196 -4.40 -17.23 -15.63
C VAL A 196 -3.71 -16.07 -14.91
N PHE A 197 -4.45 -15.15 -14.30
CA PHE A 197 -3.84 -14.07 -13.50
C PHE A 197 -3.09 -14.60 -12.28
N ALA A 198 -3.58 -15.67 -11.64
CA ALA A 198 -2.92 -16.27 -10.47
C ALA A 198 -1.56 -16.89 -10.81
N VAL A 199 -1.32 -17.31 -12.06
CA VAL A 199 -0.01 -17.81 -12.51
C VAL A 199 1.05 -16.70 -12.57
N ALA A 200 0.63 -15.44 -12.70
CA ALA A 200 1.53 -14.30 -12.85
C ALA A 200 1.84 -13.55 -11.53
N VAL A 201 1.21 -13.96 -10.42
CA VAL A 201 1.37 -13.41 -9.05
C VAL A 201 2.37 -14.24 -8.26
#